data_AF-A0A1X0NVB1-F1
#
_entry.id   AF-A0A1X0NVB1-F1
#
_cell.length_a   1.000
_cell.length_b   1.000
_cell.length_c   1.000
_cell.angle_alpha   90.00
_cell.angle_beta   90.00
_cell.angle_gamma   90.00
#
_symmetry.space_group_name_H-M   'P 1'
#
loop_
_entity.id
_entity.type
_entity.pdbx_description
1 polymer ?
#
loop_
_entity_poly.entity_id
_entity_poly.type
_entity_poly.pdbx_seq_one_letter_code
_entity_poly.pdbx_strand_id
1 'polypeptide(L)'
;MDGPESDADSWREHYLDLFADGETRGERGKQSCFVTRVEMFERLQDDPSLNEIINEIHIYTEPLASWGPLTFLAGDHYFAVIETQNWWWSIELRDDMIVIQRGKDFTNVQSRCQGRYRRYRLLHNGPSLVCNSSCGQRYVRDLVLAIYNKGYFSGDLISPSSHSHALVNFIWLFCRSH
;
A
#
# COMPACT_ATOMS: atom_id res chain seq x y z
N MET A 1 5.37 26.65 16.76
CA MET A 1 6.83 26.63 16.53
C MET A 1 7.07 25.34 15.78
N ASP A 2 7.01 25.43 14.47
CA ASP A 2 7.27 24.29 13.59
C ASP A 2 8.78 24.19 13.43
N GLY A 3 9.35 23.07 13.89
CA GLY A 3 10.76 22.76 13.66
C GLY A 3 11.03 22.57 12.17
N PRO A 4 12.28 22.72 11.70
CA PRO A 4 12.59 22.50 10.30
C PRO A 4 12.33 21.02 9.99
N GLU A 5 11.28 20.78 9.20
CA GLU A 5 11.08 19.53 8.47
C GLU A 5 12.39 19.26 7.74
N SER A 6 13.15 18.25 8.18
CA SER A 6 14.50 18.03 7.66
C SER A 6 14.41 17.71 6.17
N ASP A 7 15.20 18.39 5.33
CA ASP A 7 15.26 18.21 3.87
C ASP A 7 15.37 16.74 3.41
N ALA A 8 15.84 15.84 4.29
CA ALA A 8 15.92 14.40 4.08
C ALA A 8 14.57 13.70 3.86
N ASP A 9 13.47 14.24 4.40
CA ASP A 9 12.14 13.62 4.29
C ASP A 9 11.47 13.92 2.93
N SER A 10 11.92 14.97 2.22
CA SER A 10 11.34 15.36 0.92
C SER A 10 11.78 14.47 -0.27
N TRP A 11 12.88 13.73 -0.12
CA TRP A 11 13.43 12.86 -1.17
C TRP A 11 13.02 11.39 -1.06
N ARG A 12 12.27 11.01 -0.01
CA ARG A 12 11.84 9.62 0.14
C ARG A 12 10.81 9.31 -0.93
N GLU A 13 11.14 8.35 -1.77
CA GLU A 13 10.22 7.87 -2.81
C GLU A 13 9.21 6.89 -2.21
N HIS A 14 7.99 6.98 -2.72
CA HIS A 14 6.88 6.08 -2.47
C HIS A 14 6.43 5.47 -3.79
N TYR A 15 5.70 4.35 -3.73
CA TYR A 15 5.19 3.71 -4.93
C TYR A 15 3.71 3.97 -5.10
N LEU A 16 3.32 4.60 -6.20
CA LEU A 16 1.94 4.83 -6.60
C LEU A 16 1.69 4.26 -8.01
N ASP A 17 0.79 3.29 -8.10
CA ASP A 17 0.30 2.75 -9.37
C ASP A 17 -1.23 2.74 -9.41
N LEU A 18 -1.81 3.81 -9.95
CA LEU A 18 -3.26 3.96 -10.10
C LEU A 18 -3.84 3.15 -11.28
N PHE A 19 -2.99 2.44 -12.03
CA PHE A 19 -3.34 1.71 -13.24
C PHE A 19 -2.74 0.30 -13.23
N ALA A 20 -2.89 -0.43 -12.13
CA ALA A 20 -2.28 -1.75 -11.92
C ALA A 20 -2.72 -2.81 -12.95
N ASP A 21 -3.84 -2.61 -13.65
CA ASP A 21 -4.29 -3.48 -14.75
C ASP A 21 -3.64 -3.17 -16.09
N GLY A 22 -3.02 -2.00 -16.23
CA GLY A 22 -2.40 -1.58 -17.47
C GLY A 22 -1.27 -2.55 -17.83
N GLU A 23 -1.27 -3.05 -19.07
CA GLU A 23 -0.09 -3.72 -19.60
C GLU A 23 1.10 -2.76 -19.52
N THR A 24 2.30 -3.29 -19.23
CA THR A 24 3.56 -2.56 -19.39
C THR A 24 3.75 -2.21 -20.88
N ARG A 25 3.04 -1.19 -21.36
CA ARG A 25 3.30 -0.58 -22.66
C ARG A 25 4.69 0.04 -22.57
N GLY A 26 5.64 -0.65 -23.20
CA GLY A 26 6.94 -0.10 -23.49
C GLY A 26 6.77 1.16 -24.33
N GLU A 27 7.62 2.13 -24.04
CA GLU A 27 7.93 3.32 -24.84
C GLU A 27 6.98 4.53 -24.74
N ARG A 28 7.61 5.62 -24.25
CA ARG A 28 7.25 7.05 -24.31
C ARG A 28 6.05 7.50 -23.45
N GLY A 29 6.38 8.12 -22.30
CA GLY A 29 5.46 8.95 -21.53
C GLY A 29 4.94 8.36 -20.22
N LYS A 30 5.41 7.17 -19.80
CA LYS A 30 4.98 6.59 -18.53
C LYS A 30 5.54 7.42 -17.38
N GLN A 31 4.65 8.11 -16.66
CA GLN A 31 4.99 8.80 -15.41
C GLN A 31 5.58 7.77 -14.45
N SER A 32 6.64 8.13 -13.73
CA SER A 32 7.26 7.23 -12.75
C SER A 32 6.21 6.81 -11.70
N CYS A 33 6.16 5.52 -11.37
CA CYS A 33 5.40 5.02 -10.22
C CYS A 33 6.11 5.35 -8.90
N PHE A 34 7.42 5.62 -8.95
CA PHE A 34 8.16 6.18 -7.83
C PHE A 34 7.95 7.68 -7.80
N VAL A 35 7.41 8.15 -6.69
CA VAL A 35 6.96 9.53 -6.50
C VAL A 35 7.40 10.02 -5.14
N THR A 36 7.66 11.31 -5.00
CA THR A 36 7.84 11.90 -3.66
C THR A 36 6.53 11.85 -2.89
N ARG A 37 6.59 12.05 -1.57
CA ARG A 37 5.39 12.24 -0.75
C ARG A 37 4.45 13.28 -1.32
N VAL A 38 4.97 14.45 -1.70
CA VAL A 38 4.16 15.55 -2.23
C VAL A 38 3.47 15.12 -3.53
N GLU A 39 4.22 14.55 -4.47
CA GLU A 39 3.66 14.10 -5.74
C GLU A 39 2.64 12.96 -5.57
N MET A 40 2.84 12.08 -4.59
CA MET A 40 1.86 11.05 -4.23
C MET A 40 0.52 11.68 -3.82
N PHE A 41 0.54 12.71 -2.97
CA PHE A 41 -0.69 13.39 -2.54
C PHE A 41 -1.37 14.15 -3.67
N GLU A 42 -0.62 14.87 -4.50
CA GLU A 42 -1.17 15.58 -5.66
C GLU A 42 -1.90 14.59 -6.59
N ARG A 43 -1.23 13.49 -6.96
CA ARG A 43 -1.83 12.48 -7.85
C ARG A 43 -3.03 11.77 -7.22
N LEU A 44 -3.00 11.51 -5.91
CA LEU A 44 -4.13 10.89 -5.21
C LEU A 44 -5.31 11.84 -5.12
N GLN A 45 -5.09 13.12 -4.79
CA GLN A 45 -6.16 14.13 -4.66
C GLN A 45 -6.92 14.35 -5.98
N ASP A 46 -6.22 14.23 -7.11
CA ASP A 46 -6.82 14.34 -8.44
C ASP A 46 -7.58 13.07 -8.89
N ASP A 47 -7.43 11.93 -8.18
CA ASP A 47 -8.11 10.69 -8.55
C ASP A 47 -9.55 10.65 -8.00
N PRO A 48 -10.59 10.63 -8.86
CA PRO A 48 -11.98 10.65 -8.43
C PRO A 48 -12.39 9.40 -7.62
N SER A 49 -11.66 8.28 -7.76
CA SER A 49 -11.95 7.05 -7.01
C SER A 49 -11.65 7.16 -5.52
N LEU A 50 -10.94 8.21 -5.06
CA LEU A 50 -10.85 8.54 -3.64
C LEU A 50 -12.21 8.85 -2.99
N ASN A 51 -13.19 9.28 -3.78
CA ASN A 51 -14.55 9.57 -3.31
C ASN A 51 -15.47 8.35 -3.31
N GLU A 52 -14.94 7.15 -3.58
CA GLU A 52 -15.72 5.92 -3.44
C GLU A 52 -15.76 5.46 -1.98
N ILE A 53 -16.90 4.86 -1.62
CA ILE A 53 -17.10 4.25 -0.31
C ILE A 53 -16.38 2.90 -0.30
N ILE A 54 -15.73 2.61 0.81
CA ILE A 54 -15.13 1.31 1.07
C ILE A 54 -16.24 0.31 1.40
N ASN A 55 -16.31 -0.77 0.62
CA ASN A 55 -17.26 -1.86 0.83
C ASN A 55 -16.65 -2.90 1.78
N GLU A 56 -15.47 -3.40 1.43
CA GLU A 56 -14.77 -4.46 2.16
C GLU A 56 -13.29 -4.15 2.32
N ILE A 57 -12.72 -4.70 3.39
CA ILE A 57 -11.29 -4.72 3.63
C ILE A 57 -10.83 -6.16 3.86
N HIS A 58 -9.72 -6.52 3.23
CA HIS A 58 -9.09 -7.83 3.26
C HIS A 58 -7.64 -7.65 3.69
N ILE A 59 -7.23 -8.27 4.80
CA ILE A 59 -5.84 -8.23 5.27
C ILE A 59 -5.15 -9.51 4.82
N TYR A 60 -4.02 -9.34 4.13
CA TYR A 60 -3.18 -10.42 3.64
C TYR A 60 -1.85 -10.47 4.36
N THR A 61 -1.25 -11.65 4.38
CA THR A 61 0.13 -11.89 4.81
C THR A 61 0.91 -12.64 3.74
N GLU A 62 2.19 -12.37 3.62
CA GLU A 62 3.14 -13.14 2.81
C GLU A 62 4.50 -13.23 3.50
N PRO A 63 5.27 -14.31 3.28
CA PRO A 63 6.63 -14.39 3.80
C PRO A 63 7.51 -13.27 3.21
N LEU A 64 8.29 -12.58 4.04
CA LEU A 64 9.33 -11.70 3.54
C LEU A 64 10.35 -12.53 2.74
N ALA A 65 10.61 -12.15 1.49
CA ALA A 65 11.59 -12.85 0.66
C ALA A 65 13.00 -12.71 1.26
N SER A 66 13.51 -13.76 1.90
CA SER A 66 14.91 -13.83 2.33
C SER A 66 15.77 -14.38 1.19
N TRP A 67 16.77 -13.60 0.76
CA TRP A 67 17.75 -13.99 -0.26
C TRP A 67 18.81 -14.96 0.29
N GLY A 68 18.48 -15.80 1.27
CA GLY A 68 19.42 -16.71 1.94
C GLY A 68 18.78 -17.99 2.47
N PRO A 69 19.60 -18.97 2.91
CA PRO A 69 19.16 -20.29 3.38
C PRO A 69 18.36 -20.27 4.70
N LEU A 70 18.03 -19.08 5.23
CA LEU A 70 17.30 -18.85 6.48
C LEU A 70 15.91 -18.23 6.20
N THR A 71 15.22 -18.68 5.15
CA THR A 71 13.86 -18.20 4.81
C THR A 71 12.85 -18.41 5.94
N PHE A 72 13.07 -19.39 6.82
CA PHE A 72 12.23 -19.64 8.00
C PHE A 72 12.38 -18.61 9.13
N LEU A 73 13.42 -17.77 9.10
CA LEU A 73 13.59 -16.64 10.02
C LEU A 73 13.05 -15.33 9.45
N ALA A 74 12.62 -15.34 8.18
CA ALA A 74 11.99 -14.18 7.58
C ALA A 74 10.62 -13.99 8.24
N GLY A 75 10.38 -12.79 8.77
CA GLY A 75 9.06 -12.45 9.31
C GLY A 75 7.99 -12.38 8.23
N ASP A 76 6.77 -12.15 8.66
CA ASP A 76 5.63 -11.94 7.77
C ASP A 76 5.52 -10.47 7.35
N HIS A 77 5.14 -10.25 6.10
CA HIS A 77 4.74 -8.95 5.57
C HIS A 77 3.22 -8.90 5.44
N TYR A 78 2.62 -7.82 5.95
CA TYR A 78 1.18 -7.63 5.88
C TYR A 78 0.80 -6.49 4.93
N PHE A 79 -0.33 -6.65 4.25
CA PHE A 79 -0.92 -5.58 3.44
C PHE A 79 -2.44 -5.65 3.44
N ALA A 80 -3.07 -4.52 3.12
CA ALA A 80 -4.52 -4.41 3.01
C ALA A 80 -4.93 -4.33 1.54
N VAL A 81 -5.96 -5.10 1.17
CA VAL A 81 -6.70 -4.94 -0.08
C VAL A 81 -8.09 -4.41 0.26
N ILE A 82 -8.53 -3.39 -0.46
CA ILE A 82 -9.75 -2.64 -0.17
C ILE A 82 -10.63 -2.68 -1.41
N GLU A 83 -11.88 -3.09 -1.22
CA GLU A 83 -12.90 -3.07 -2.24
C GLU A 83 -13.71 -1.79 -2.16
N THR A 84 -13.91 -1.15 -3.30
CA THR A 84 -14.90 -0.09 -3.49
C THR A 84 -15.90 -0.48 -4.57
N GLN A 85 -16.85 0.40 -4.90
CA GLN A 85 -17.85 0.12 -5.93
C GLN A 85 -17.22 -0.25 -7.29
N ASN A 86 -16.17 0.48 -7.69
CA ASN A 86 -15.60 0.33 -9.01
C ASN A 86 -14.14 -0.11 -9.01
N TRP A 87 -13.47 -0.17 -7.85
CA TRP A 87 -12.02 -0.40 -7.80
C TRP A 87 -11.64 -1.32 -6.66
N TRP A 88 -10.47 -1.89 -6.84
CA TRP A 88 -9.70 -2.52 -5.80
C TRP A 88 -8.47 -1.67 -5.54
N TRP A 89 -8.12 -1.53 -4.27
CA TRP A 89 -6.90 -0.86 -3.83
C TRP A 89 -6.04 -1.82 -3.04
N SER A 90 -4.73 -1.67 -3.15
CA SER A 90 -3.76 -2.33 -2.27
C SER A 90 -2.93 -1.26 -1.57
N ILE A 91 -2.78 -1.38 -0.25
CA ILE A 91 -1.98 -0.48 0.57
C ILE A 91 -1.05 -1.31 1.44
N GLU A 92 0.25 -1.04 1.34
CA GLU A 92 1.27 -1.69 2.15
C GLU A 92 2.39 -0.72 2.54
N LEU A 93 3.12 -1.07 3.60
CA LEU A 93 4.33 -0.38 4.02
C LEU A 93 5.48 -1.38 3.93
N ARG A 94 6.43 -1.14 3.04
CA ARG A 94 7.55 -2.03 2.75
C ARG A 94 8.85 -1.24 2.77
N ASP A 95 9.82 -1.66 3.58
CA ASP A 95 11.12 -0.98 3.69
C ASP A 95 10.98 0.54 3.87
N ASP A 96 10.09 0.94 4.80
CA ASP A 96 9.72 2.33 5.10
C ASP A 96 9.11 3.15 3.94
N MET A 97 8.68 2.46 2.88
CA MET A 97 8.03 3.02 1.71
C MET A 97 6.55 2.63 1.69
N ILE A 98 5.65 3.61 1.65
CA ILE A 98 4.24 3.33 1.36
C ILE A 98 4.07 2.95 -0.12
N VAL A 99 3.30 1.90 -0.35
CA VAL A 99 2.96 1.41 -1.69
C VAL A 99 1.45 1.43 -1.78
N ILE A 100 0.94 2.15 -2.77
CA ILE A 100 -0.49 2.24 -3.07
C ILE A 100 -0.69 1.82 -4.52
N GLN A 101 -1.58 0.85 -4.72
CA GLN A 101 -1.99 0.42 -6.05
C GLN A 101 -3.50 0.45 -6.17
N ARG A 102 -3.98 0.67 -7.39
CA ARG A 102 -5.39 0.59 -7.72
C ARG A 102 -5.60 -0.10 -9.07
N GLY A 103 -6.61 -0.95 -9.14
CA GLY A 103 -7.03 -1.63 -10.36
C GLY A 103 -8.49 -2.04 -10.32
N LYS A 104 -9.01 -2.47 -11.47
CA LYS A 104 -10.29 -3.15 -11.67
C LYS A 104 -10.18 -4.63 -11.35
N ASP A 105 -9.03 -5.25 -11.62
CA ASP A 105 -8.81 -6.66 -11.34
C ASP A 105 -8.22 -6.85 -9.94
N PHE A 106 -9.00 -7.51 -9.07
CA PHE A 106 -8.58 -7.91 -7.74
C PHE A 106 -7.21 -8.61 -7.74
N THR A 107 -6.97 -9.51 -8.70
CA THR A 107 -5.73 -10.28 -8.82
C THR A 107 -4.53 -9.37 -9.06
N ASN A 108 -4.71 -8.30 -9.84
CA ASN A 108 -3.62 -7.38 -10.12
C ASN A 108 -3.24 -6.58 -8.86
N VAL A 109 -4.18 -6.21 -8.00
CA VAL A 109 -3.82 -5.49 -6.77
C VAL A 109 -3.38 -6.42 -5.62
N GLN A 110 -3.93 -7.63 -5.54
CA GLN A 110 -3.63 -8.58 -4.47
C GLN A 110 -2.33 -9.35 -4.72
N SER A 111 -2.10 -9.76 -5.98
CA SER A 111 -0.98 -10.62 -6.38
C SER A 111 0.06 -9.92 -7.25
N ARG A 112 -0.11 -8.65 -7.66
CA ARG A 112 0.85 -7.99 -8.56
C ARG A 112 1.16 -6.54 -8.16
N CYS A 113 2.17 -6.36 -7.32
CA CYS A 113 3.02 -5.19 -7.52
C CYS A 113 3.72 -5.34 -8.86
N GLN A 114 3.32 -4.58 -9.89
CA GLN A 114 4.02 -4.57 -11.17
C GLN A 114 5.42 -3.96 -10.97
N GLY A 115 6.47 -4.77 -11.02
CA GLY A 115 7.85 -4.33 -10.85
C GLY A 115 8.60 -5.07 -9.74
N ARG A 116 9.78 -4.59 -9.37
CA ARG A 116 10.78 -5.26 -8.50
C ARG A 116 10.30 -5.75 -7.12
N TYR A 117 9.06 -5.49 -6.72
CA TYR A 117 8.57 -5.58 -5.33
C TYR A 117 8.06 -6.94 -4.88
N ARG A 118 7.34 -7.68 -5.74
CA ARG A 118 6.84 -9.01 -5.38
C ARG A 118 7.23 -10.02 -6.45
N ARG A 119 8.48 -10.47 -6.40
CA ARG A 119 8.98 -11.54 -7.28
C ARG A 119 8.44 -12.90 -6.82
N TYR A 120 7.15 -13.14 -7.02
CA TYR A 120 6.50 -14.43 -6.73
C TYR A 120 7.07 -15.61 -7.51
N ARG A 121 7.96 -15.39 -8.50
CA ARG A 121 8.59 -16.47 -9.26
C ARG A 121 9.37 -17.48 -8.40
N LEU A 122 9.69 -17.15 -7.13
CA LEU A 122 10.45 -18.01 -6.23
C LEU A 122 9.72 -18.36 -4.92
N LEU A 123 8.54 -17.78 -4.65
CA LEU A 123 7.75 -18.11 -3.45
C LEU A 123 6.68 -19.11 -3.87
N HIS A 124 6.77 -20.33 -3.35
CA HIS A 124 5.82 -21.43 -3.66
C HIS A 124 4.39 -21.13 -3.20
N ASN A 125 4.19 -20.14 -2.32
CA ASN A 125 2.90 -19.74 -1.77
C ASN A 125 2.70 -18.24 -2.03
N GLY A 126 1.58 -17.88 -2.67
CA GLY A 126 1.15 -16.48 -2.79
C GLY A 126 0.64 -15.92 -1.46
N PRO A 127 0.12 -14.69 -1.44
CA PRO A 127 -0.39 -14.08 -0.22
C PRO A 127 -1.56 -14.87 0.35
N SER A 128 -1.57 -15.03 1.68
CA SER A 128 -2.62 -15.71 2.42
C SER A 128 -3.55 -14.70 3.07
N LEU A 129 -4.87 -14.90 2.94
CA LEU A 129 -5.85 -14.07 3.62
C LEU A 129 -5.78 -14.33 5.13
N VAL A 130 -5.63 -13.27 5.92
CA VAL A 130 -5.64 -13.29 7.38
C VAL A 130 -7.05 -13.08 7.90
N CYS A 131 -7.71 -12.01 7.44
CA CYS A 131 -9.07 -11.66 7.81
C CYS A 131 -9.71 -10.74 6.78
N ASN A 132 -11.03 -10.65 6.78
CA ASN A 132 -11.78 -9.63 6.05
C ASN A 132 -12.97 -9.11 6.88
N SER A 133 -13.47 -7.95 6.49
CA SER A 133 -14.66 -7.34 7.09
C SER A 133 -15.31 -6.38 6.10
N SER A 134 -16.62 -6.20 6.21
CA SER A 134 -17.25 -5.01 5.67
C SER A 134 -16.74 -3.77 6.40
N CYS A 135 -16.67 -2.66 5.68
CA CYS A 135 -16.32 -1.35 6.23
C CYS A 135 -17.59 -0.54 6.48
N GLY A 136 -17.56 0.33 7.49
CA GLY A 136 -18.58 1.38 7.62
C GLY A 136 -18.56 2.32 6.40
N GLN A 137 -19.57 3.21 6.28
CA GLN A 137 -19.65 4.23 5.22
C GLN A 137 -18.49 5.24 5.31
N ARG A 138 -17.28 4.82 4.92
CA ARG A 138 -16.03 5.59 4.93
C ARG A 138 -15.53 5.71 3.50
N TYR A 139 -14.99 6.87 3.16
CA TYR A 139 -14.41 7.09 1.85
C TYR A 139 -12.94 6.66 1.82
N VAL A 140 -12.44 6.24 0.66
CA VAL A 140 -11.01 5.95 0.47
C VAL A 140 -10.15 7.18 0.81
N ARG A 141 -10.62 8.39 0.47
CA ARG A 141 -9.94 9.64 0.85
C ARG A 141 -9.70 9.72 2.35
N ASP A 142 -10.70 9.40 3.17
CA ASP A 142 -10.61 9.55 4.62
C ASP A 142 -9.56 8.59 5.18
N LEU A 143 -9.50 7.38 4.63
CA LEU A 143 -8.47 6.42 4.97
C LEU A 143 -7.07 6.91 4.60
N VAL A 144 -6.88 7.36 3.36
CA VAL A 144 -5.57 7.86 2.88
C VAL A 144 -5.10 9.06 3.72
N LEU A 145 -5.98 10.01 4.00
CA LEU A 145 -5.68 11.14 4.89
C LEU A 145 -5.38 10.67 6.32
N ALA A 146 -6.07 9.65 6.83
CA ALA A 146 -5.82 9.12 8.17
C ALA A 146 -4.45 8.42 8.26
N ILE A 147 -4.07 7.65 7.23
CA ILE A 147 -2.74 7.02 7.12
C ILE A 147 -1.66 8.11 7.07
N TYR A 148 -1.89 9.16 6.28
CA TYR A 148 -0.98 10.31 6.20
C TYR A 148 -0.76 10.97 7.56
N ASN A 149 -1.86 11.36 8.22
CA ASN A 149 -1.83 12.05 9.50
C ASN A 149 -1.22 11.20 10.63
N LYS A 150 -1.10 9.88 10.44
CA LYS A 150 -0.38 8.99 11.34
C LYS A 150 1.11 8.87 11.08
N GLY A 151 1.63 9.48 10.02
CA GLY A 151 3.07 9.50 9.72
C GLY A 151 3.57 8.24 9.04
N TYR A 152 2.69 7.37 8.51
CA TYR A 152 3.12 6.19 7.75
C TYR A 152 3.84 6.53 6.45
N PHE A 153 3.73 7.77 5.96
CA PHE A 153 4.48 8.30 4.83
C PHE A 153 5.86 8.84 5.24
N SER A 154 6.11 9.08 6.53
CA SER A 154 7.38 9.58 7.08
C SER A 154 8.40 8.50 7.37
N GLY A 155 7.92 7.28 7.61
CA GLY A 155 8.78 6.15 7.98
C GLY A 155 9.74 6.47 9.12
N ASP A 156 9.27 7.28 10.07
CA ASP A 156 9.90 7.58 11.37
C ASP A 156 9.55 6.52 12.43
N LEU A 157 8.93 5.41 12.01
CA LEU A 157 8.52 4.35 12.91
C LEU A 157 9.71 3.41 13.19
N ILE A 158 9.80 2.91 14.42
CA ILE A 158 10.95 2.10 14.86
C ILE A 158 10.65 0.60 14.60
N SER A 159 11.40 -0.02 13.67
CA SER A 159 11.48 -1.45 13.30
C SER A 159 10.63 -2.01 12.11
N PRO A 160 11.27 -2.49 11.02
CA PRO A 160 10.64 -2.80 9.72
C PRO A 160 9.63 -3.97 9.71
N SER A 161 9.80 -4.99 10.56
CA SER A 161 8.82 -6.09 10.64
C SER A 161 7.55 -5.72 11.40
N SER A 162 7.60 -4.66 12.23
CA SER A 162 6.42 -4.17 12.95
C SER A 162 5.58 -3.22 12.11
N HIS A 163 6.14 -2.66 11.04
CA HIS A 163 5.54 -1.54 10.31
C HIS A 163 4.38 -1.94 9.41
N SER A 164 4.55 -3.03 8.65
CA SER A 164 3.47 -3.55 7.80
C SER A 164 2.29 -3.99 8.65
N HIS A 165 2.55 -4.69 9.76
CA HIS A 165 1.53 -5.09 10.73
C HIS A 165 0.85 -3.88 11.41
N ALA A 166 1.63 -2.86 11.82
CA ALA A 166 1.09 -1.65 12.43
C ALA A 166 0.18 -0.88 11.46
N LEU A 167 0.57 -0.75 10.19
CA LEU A 167 -0.26 -0.14 9.15
C LEU A 167 -1.56 -0.92 8.99
N VAL A 168 -1.52 -2.24 8.74
CA VAL A 168 -2.76 -3.00 8.49
C VAL A 168 -3.68 -3.01 9.71
N ASN A 169 -3.13 -3.04 10.93
CA ASN A 169 -3.93 -2.94 12.15
C ASN A 169 -4.61 -1.57 12.25
N PHE A 170 -3.91 -0.49 11.90
CA PHE A 170 -4.50 0.84 11.83
C PHE A 170 -5.63 0.91 10.79
N ILE A 171 -5.41 0.43 9.56
CA ILE A 171 -6.42 0.41 8.50
C ILE A 171 -7.64 -0.42 8.96
N TRP A 172 -7.40 -1.59 9.55
CA TRP A 172 -8.45 -2.47 10.07
C TRP A 172 -9.32 -1.77 11.12
N LEU A 173 -8.69 -1.09 12.10
CA LEU A 173 -9.41 -0.33 13.12
C LEU A 173 -10.17 0.85 12.54
N PHE A 174 -9.58 1.56 11.57
CA PHE A 174 -10.22 2.67 10.87
C PHE A 174 -11.53 2.21 10.20
N CYS A 175 -11.48 1.12 9.44
CA CYS A 175 -12.63 0.60 8.71
C CYS A 175 -13.76 0.05 9.62
N ARG A 176 -13.42 -0.37 10.84
CA ARG A 176 -14.39 -0.91 11.82
C ARG A 176 -14.92 0.12 12.81
N SER A 177 -14.33 1.31 12.86
CA SER A 177 -14.79 2.38 13.76
C SER A 177 -16.10 2.99 13.23
N HIS A 178 -17.19 2.80 13.98
CA HIS A 178 -18.50 3.40 13.72
C HIS A 178 -18.46 4.92 13.85
#